data_AF-A0A6I7NN74-F1
#
_entry.id   AF-A0A6I7NN74-F1
#
_cell.length_a   1.000
_cell.length_b   1.000
_cell.length_c   1.000
_cell.angle_alpha   90.00
_cell.angle_beta   90.00
_cell.angle_gamma   90.00
#
_symmetry.space_group_name_H-M   'P 1'
#
loop_
_entity.id
_entity.type
_entity.pdbx_description
1 polymer ?
#
loop_
_entity_poly.entity_id
_entity_poly.type
_entity_poly.pdbx_seq_one_letter_code
_entity_poly.pdbx_strand_id
1 'polypeptide(L)'
;YTGRGDRGVDAIDIPVSVIGGFSPDFTDRDPWGQYQTIFTGVHNSNNFETQTRLAIDTSNFATRLKEARGEPTEHTIIVDGIIFDNGPRNYYSDTTESLIVRQGTPSHTPTPESGALTIRTGVNSTVIVQNNIAINFAPTEGVFSFFGGKSADFTIRNNVAANNTGSGFRLGTSFTGTEIPFYKFENNISVFNQKHTPFGSFGGSGIMLESSTRVEISNSIFSYNDNFGIDNSKRSNNLILYSNVIAANANADYMEFDIKMGFDDLEDEAEFIYDAMDNVDLSIPFDISAQWGTYYSSRNVIDRNAAETEVRVINSWYNDVRAMFGWNTLAEDLNVDSPIWLPRLSLNDVLNIAGLYDEQYGVHRPGVEAF
;
A
#
# COMPACT_ATOMS: atom_id res chain seq x y z
N TYR A 1 -8.56 -14.45 12.15
CA TYR A 1 -7.44 -15.41 12.02
C TYR A 1 -6.12 -14.71 12.30
N THR A 2 -5.42 -15.15 13.35
CA THR A 2 -4.17 -14.54 13.87
C THR A 2 -2.90 -15.21 13.35
N GLY A 3 -3.02 -16.18 12.43
CA GLY A 3 -1.91 -17.02 12.00
C GLY A 3 -1.65 -18.19 12.96
N ARG A 4 -0.86 -19.16 12.52
CA ARG A 4 -0.51 -20.33 13.34
C ARG A 4 0.25 -19.89 14.60
N GLY A 5 -0.27 -20.21 15.77
CA GLY A 5 0.35 -19.87 17.05
C GLY A 5 0.43 -18.36 17.31
N ASP A 6 -0.51 -17.60 16.76
CA ASP A 6 -0.59 -16.13 16.90
C ASP A 6 0.66 -15.40 16.38
N ARG A 7 1.33 -15.96 15.35
CA ARG A 7 2.49 -15.32 14.71
C ARG A 7 2.13 -14.03 13.98
N GLY A 8 0.88 -13.90 13.52
CA GLY A 8 0.43 -12.77 12.71
C GLY A 8 0.98 -12.77 11.29
N VAL A 9 1.56 -13.87 10.81
CA VAL A 9 2.15 -14.00 9.47
C VAL A 9 1.87 -15.39 8.89
N ASP A 10 1.63 -15.44 7.58
CA ASP A 10 1.55 -16.68 6.80
C ASP A 10 2.35 -16.51 5.50
N ALA A 11 3.12 -17.55 5.14
CA ALA A 11 3.92 -17.58 3.92
C ALA A 11 3.61 -18.85 3.13
N ILE A 12 3.38 -18.70 1.83
CA ILE A 12 3.01 -19.76 0.89
C ILE A 12 3.95 -19.69 -0.31
N ASP A 13 4.57 -20.81 -0.67
CA ASP A 13 5.57 -20.90 -1.74
C ASP A 13 5.09 -21.66 -2.99
N ILE A 14 3.78 -21.93 -3.04
CA ILE A 14 3.10 -22.63 -4.13
C ILE A 14 1.87 -21.85 -4.60
N PRO A 15 1.38 -22.09 -5.84
CA PRO A 15 0.13 -21.49 -6.30
C PRO A 15 -1.04 -21.87 -5.39
N VAL A 16 -1.88 -20.90 -5.04
CA VAL A 16 -2.94 -21.07 -4.05
C VAL A 16 -4.13 -20.15 -4.34
N SER A 17 -5.32 -20.57 -3.91
CA SER A 17 -6.51 -19.73 -3.82
C SER A 17 -6.87 -19.53 -2.35
N VAL A 18 -6.81 -18.29 -1.88
CA VAL A 18 -7.23 -17.89 -0.52
C VAL A 18 -8.51 -17.08 -0.66
N ILE A 19 -9.64 -17.69 -0.29
CA ILE A 19 -10.96 -17.11 -0.48
C ILE A 19 -11.67 -16.99 0.87
N GLY A 20 -12.04 -15.77 1.23
CA GLY A 20 -12.81 -15.44 2.42
C GLY A 20 -14.24 -15.03 2.09
N GLY A 21 -14.97 -14.75 3.17
CA GLY A 21 -16.32 -14.21 3.09
C GLY A 21 -17.43 -15.24 3.13
N PHE A 22 -17.17 -16.47 3.58
CA PHE A 22 -18.17 -17.54 3.55
C PHE A 22 -18.86 -17.76 4.90
N SER A 23 -20.14 -18.14 4.84
CA SER A 23 -20.84 -18.72 5.97
C SER A 23 -20.08 -19.96 6.52
N PRO A 24 -20.28 -20.35 7.78
CA PRO A 24 -19.57 -21.50 8.37
C PRO A 24 -19.77 -22.83 7.63
N ASP A 25 -20.87 -22.98 6.91
CA ASP A 25 -21.22 -24.12 6.06
C ASP A 25 -20.91 -23.91 4.57
N PHE A 26 -20.30 -22.77 4.21
CA PHE A 26 -19.88 -22.40 2.86
C PHE A 26 -21.02 -22.32 1.82
N THR A 27 -22.26 -22.10 2.26
CA THR A 27 -23.42 -21.97 1.37
C THR A 27 -23.61 -20.54 0.88
N ASP A 28 -23.31 -19.55 1.73
CA ASP A 28 -23.49 -18.14 1.43
C ASP A 28 -22.15 -17.42 1.43
N ARG A 29 -22.04 -16.36 0.62
CA ARG A 29 -20.83 -15.55 0.54
C ARG A 29 -21.14 -14.05 0.61
N ASP A 30 -20.57 -13.40 1.61
CA ASP A 30 -20.64 -11.96 1.86
C ASP A 30 -19.33 -11.50 2.53
N PRO A 31 -18.27 -11.20 1.74
CA PRO A 31 -16.94 -10.94 2.27
C PRO A 31 -16.82 -9.65 3.09
N TRP A 32 -17.72 -8.67 2.87
CA TRP A 32 -17.68 -7.39 3.56
C TRP A 32 -18.84 -7.18 4.54
N GLY A 33 -19.90 -7.99 4.48
CA GLY A 33 -21.01 -7.94 5.41
C GLY A 33 -20.96 -9.02 6.48
N GLN A 34 -21.85 -10.01 6.42
CA GLN A 34 -22.08 -10.94 7.53
C GLN A 34 -20.91 -11.90 7.79
N TYR A 35 -20.16 -12.28 6.75
CA TYR A 35 -19.23 -13.42 6.80
C TYR A 35 -17.76 -13.02 6.68
N GLN A 36 -17.40 -11.85 7.23
CA GLN A 36 -16.07 -11.26 7.16
C GLN A 36 -14.95 -12.22 7.59
N THR A 37 -13.96 -12.41 6.71
CA THR A 37 -12.75 -13.17 7.02
C THR A 37 -11.59 -12.21 7.32
N ILE A 38 -11.29 -12.05 8.61
CA ILE A 38 -10.30 -11.06 9.06
C ILE A 38 -8.94 -11.72 9.35
N PHE A 39 -7.90 -11.28 8.64
CA PHE A 39 -6.51 -11.64 8.86
C PHE A 39 -5.85 -10.55 9.71
N THR A 40 -5.42 -10.92 10.91
CA THR A 40 -4.84 -10.00 11.90
C THR A 40 -3.72 -10.69 12.69
N GLY A 41 -3.34 -10.18 13.86
CA GLY A 41 -2.44 -10.83 14.81
C GLY A 41 -2.61 -10.24 16.21
N VAL A 42 -1.67 -10.55 17.10
CA VAL A 42 -1.73 -10.15 18.51
C VAL A 42 -0.41 -9.48 18.89
N HIS A 43 -0.46 -8.21 19.27
CA HIS A 43 0.68 -7.51 19.88
C HIS A 43 1.22 -8.31 21.07
N ASN A 44 2.55 -8.40 21.21
CA ASN A 44 3.22 -9.17 22.27
C ASN A 44 2.94 -10.68 22.29
N SER A 45 2.44 -11.27 21.20
CA SER A 45 2.36 -12.73 21.08
C SER A 45 3.73 -13.39 21.30
N ASN A 46 3.75 -14.57 21.93
CA ASN A 46 4.99 -15.33 22.14
C ASN A 46 5.70 -15.70 20.84
N ASN A 47 4.95 -15.84 19.74
CA ASN A 47 5.51 -16.16 18.41
C ASN A 47 5.45 -14.95 17.47
N PHE A 48 5.37 -13.73 17.99
CA PHE A 48 5.19 -12.53 17.18
C PHE A 48 6.27 -12.40 16.09
N GLU A 49 5.83 -12.16 14.86
CA GLU A 49 6.70 -11.87 13.72
C GLU A 49 6.27 -10.59 13.01
N THR A 50 7.24 -9.90 12.40
CA THR A 50 7.03 -8.61 11.73
C THR A 50 6.91 -8.71 10.21
N GLN A 51 6.96 -9.92 9.66
CA GLN A 51 6.84 -10.15 8.21
C GLN A 51 5.42 -9.85 7.70
N THR A 52 5.28 -9.77 6.37
CA THR A 52 4.01 -9.50 5.68
C THR A 52 2.91 -10.43 6.19
N ARG A 53 1.70 -9.88 6.38
CA ARG A 53 0.60 -10.66 6.94
C ARG A 53 0.29 -11.91 6.11
N LEU A 54 0.25 -11.79 4.78
CA LEU A 54 0.20 -12.91 3.85
C LEU A 54 1.24 -12.71 2.74
N ALA A 55 2.22 -13.61 2.65
CA ALA A 55 3.18 -13.65 1.57
C ALA A 55 2.93 -14.87 0.68
N ILE A 56 2.82 -14.66 -0.64
CA ILE A 56 2.75 -15.72 -1.64
C ILE A 56 3.93 -15.54 -2.60
N ASP A 57 4.86 -16.48 -2.63
CA ASP A 57 6.04 -16.43 -3.50
C ASP A 57 6.17 -17.70 -4.35
N THR A 58 5.71 -17.63 -5.59
CA THR A 58 5.79 -18.74 -6.55
C THR A 58 6.99 -18.61 -7.48
N SER A 59 7.94 -17.71 -7.20
CA SER A 59 9.13 -17.48 -8.05
C SER A 59 9.97 -18.74 -8.27
N ASN A 60 10.00 -19.63 -7.27
CA ASN A 60 10.68 -20.92 -7.33
C ASN A 60 9.80 -22.07 -7.89
N PHE A 61 8.48 -21.86 -7.98
CA PHE A 61 7.56 -22.85 -8.54
C PHE A 61 7.64 -22.90 -10.07
N ALA A 62 7.52 -21.76 -10.73
CA ALA A 62 7.52 -21.61 -12.18
C ALA A 62 8.73 -20.81 -12.66
N THR A 63 9.88 -21.48 -12.83
CA THR A 63 11.14 -20.81 -13.17
C THR A 63 11.37 -20.71 -14.68
N ARG A 64 12.22 -19.77 -15.09
CA ARG A 64 12.72 -19.67 -16.48
C ARG A 64 13.41 -20.95 -16.95
N LEU A 65 14.03 -21.70 -16.04
CA LEU A 65 14.69 -22.96 -16.37
C LEU A 65 13.67 -24.04 -16.74
N LYS A 66 12.53 -24.09 -16.04
CA LYS A 66 11.41 -24.98 -16.38
C LYS A 66 10.84 -24.63 -17.75
N GLU A 67 10.57 -23.36 -18.00
CA GLU A 67 10.10 -22.86 -19.30
C GLU A 67 11.07 -23.23 -20.42
N ALA A 68 12.37 -22.98 -20.25
CA ALA A 68 13.40 -23.31 -21.24
C ALA A 68 13.53 -24.81 -21.54
N ARG A 69 13.09 -25.68 -20.62
CA ARG A 69 13.04 -27.13 -20.80
C ARG A 69 11.72 -27.63 -21.39
N GLY A 70 10.77 -26.73 -21.64
CA GLY A 70 9.41 -27.07 -22.08
C GLY A 70 8.57 -27.72 -20.98
N GLU A 71 8.93 -27.52 -19.71
CA GLU A 71 8.14 -27.98 -18.57
C GLU A 71 6.96 -27.01 -18.33
N PRO A 72 5.79 -27.48 -17.83
CA PRO A 72 4.67 -26.60 -17.50
C PRO A 72 5.04 -25.55 -16.44
N THR A 73 4.73 -24.29 -16.73
CA THR A 73 4.98 -23.15 -15.83
C THR A 73 3.73 -22.30 -15.56
N GLU A 74 2.67 -22.46 -16.36
CA GLU A 74 1.40 -21.77 -16.15
C GLU A 74 0.79 -22.12 -14.79
N HIS A 75 0.35 -21.12 -14.06
CA HIS A 75 -0.30 -21.29 -12.75
C HIS A 75 -1.13 -20.07 -12.37
N THR A 76 -2.07 -20.28 -11.44
CA THR A 76 -2.98 -19.24 -10.98
C THR A 76 -2.86 -19.01 -9.48
N ILE A 77 -2.89 -17.75 -9.06
CA ILE A 77 -3.01 -17.33 -7.66
C ILE A 77 -4.28 -16.50 -7.52
N ILE A 78 -5.09 -16.78 -6.49
CA ILE A 78 -6.31 -16.02 -6.19
C ILE A 78 -6.29 -15.59 -4.73
N VAL A 79 -6.51 -14.31 -4.47
CA VAL A 79 -6.79 -13.79 -3.12
C VAL A 79 -8.07 -12.97 -3.16
N ASP A 80 -9.12 -13.47 -2.54
CA ASP A 80 -10.47 -12.92 -2.67
C ASP A 80 -11.19 -12.79 -1.33
N GLY A 81 -11.66 -11.59 -0.98
CA GLY A 81 -12.59 -11.40 0.14
C GLY A 81 -11.94 -11.45 1.52
N ILE A 82 -10.67 -11.04 1.63
CA ILE A 82 -9.93 -11.00 2.89
C ILE A 82 -9.83 -9.57 3.41
N ILE A 83 -10.17 -9.39 4.70
CA ILE A 83 -9.94 -8.14 5.41
C ILE A 83 -8.67 -8.28 6.23
N PHE A 84 -7.65 -7.52 5.89
CA PHE A 84 -6.40 -7.42 6.62
C PHE A 84 -6.48 -6.24 7.60
N ASP A 85 -6.47 -6.50 8.90
CA ASP A 85 -6.45 -5.47 9.95
C ASP A 85 -5.20 -5.63 10.82
N ASN A 86 -4.26 -4.69 10.68
CA ASN A 86 -3.01 -4.69 11.44
C ASN A 86 -3.11 -3.91 12.76
N GLY A 87 -4.23 -3.24 13.04
CA GLY A 87 -4.40 -2.44 14.25
C GLY A 87 -4.04 -3.21 15.53
N PRO A 88 -4.59 -4.42 15.75
CA PRO A 88 -4.23 -5.25 16.91
C PRO A 88 -2.76 -5.71 17.01
N ARG A 89 -1.97 -5.58 15.93
CA ARG A 89 -0.54 -5.93 15.90
C ARG A 89 0.37 -4.72 16.13
N ASN A 90 -0.15 -3.51 15.95
CA ASN A 90 0.64 -2.30 16.12
C ASN A 90 0.92 -2.06 17.60
N TYR A 91 2.08 -1.46 17.89
CA TYR A 91 2.38 -0.90 19.18
C TYR A 91 1.91 0.55 19.19
N TYR A 92 0.83 0.86 19.89
CA TYR A 92 0.39 2.25 20.12
C TYR A 92 1.00 2.84 21.39
N SER A 93 1.28 4.14 21.39
CA SER A 93 1.91 4.86 22.52
C SER A 93 1.07 4.81 23.79
N ASP A 94 -0.25 4.77 23.63
CA ASP A 94 -1.22 4.75 24.71
C ASP A 94 -2.57 4.18 24.23
N THR A 95 -3.56 4.16 25.12
CA THR A 95 -4.89 3.60 24.86
C THR A 95 -5.77 4.44 23.93
N THR A 96 -5.35 5.65 23.56
CA THR A 96 -6.07 6.45 22.56
C THR A 96 -5.79 5.98 21.14
N GLU A 97 -4.73 5.16 20.96
CA GLU A 97 -4.33 4.58 19.67
C GLU A 97 -4.14 5.62 18.57
N SER A 98 -3.73 6.84 18.93
CA SER A 98 -3.52 7.95 17.99
C SER A 98 -2.13 7.98 17.35
N LEU A 99 -1.17 7.26 17.95
CA LEU A 99 0.23 7.27 17.54
C LEU A 99 0.83 5.86 17.65
N ILE A 100 1.30 5.33 16.52
CA ILE A 100 2.12 4.11 16.53
C ILE A 100 3.54 4.41 17.02
N VAL A 101 4.13 3.42 17.68
CA VAL A 101 5.55 3.38 18.03
C VAL A 101 6.20 2.28 17.20
N ARG A 102 7.14 2.68 16.33
CA ARG A 102 7.79 1.75 15.39
C ARG A 102 8.70 0.76 16.10
N GLN A 103 9.57 1.26 16.98
CA GLN A 103 10.54 0.43 17.68
C GLN A 103 9.92 -0.26 18.90
N GLY A 104 10.30 -1.52 19.10
CA GLY A 104 9.92 -2.26 20.30
C GLY A 104 10.65 -1.75 21.54
N THR A 105 10.14 -2.14 22.70
CA THR A 105 10.75 -1.92 24.01
C THR A 105 10.90 -3.27 24.74
N PRO A 106 11.56 -3.35 25.90
CA PRO A 106 11.63 -4.60 26.65
C PRO A 106 10.26 -5.22 26.98
N SER A 107 9.19 -4.41 27.03
CA SER A 107 7.81 -4.85 27.32
C SER A 107 6.89 -4.90 26.09
N HIS A 108 7.34 -4.41 24.93
CA HIS A 108 6.51 -4.30 23.73
C HIS A 108 7.25 -4.74 22.46
N THR A 109 6.63 -5.61 21.68
CA THR A 109 7.08 -5.90 20.32
C THR A 109 7.00 -4.64 19.44
N PRO A 110 7.83 -4.52 18.39
CA PRO A 110 7.75 -3.38 17.48
C PRO A 110 6.44 -3.41 16.68
N THR A 111 6.04 -2.25 16.14
CA THR A 111 5.02 -2.20 15.09
C THR A 111 5.58 -2.88 13.82
N PRO A 112 4.86 -3.84 13.20
CA PRO A 112 5.33 -4.48 11.97
C PRO A 112 5.51 -3.47 10.82
N GLU A 113 6.69 -3.47 10.19
CA GLU A 113 7.00 -2.61 9.04
C GLU A 113 6.73 -3.29 7.69
N SER A 114 5.77 -4.21 7.67
CA SER A 114 5.41 -5.02 6.51
C SER A 114 3.96 -4.81 6.10
N GLY A 115 3.65 -5.16 4.85
CA GLY A 115 2.32 -4.97 4.27
C GLY A 115 1.31 -6.07 4.63
N ALA A 116 0.11 -5.91 4.08
CA ALA A 116 -0.99 -6.86 4.18
C ALA A 116 -0.75 -8.10 3.32
N LEU A 117 -0.42 -7.87 2.05
CA LEU A 117 -0.30 -8.93 1.06
C LEU A 117 0.89 -8.64 0.15
N THR A 118 1.76 -9.64 0.01
CA THR A 118 2.83 -9.63 -0.99
C THR A 118 2.67 -10.83 -1.89
N ILE A 119 2.60 -10.61 -3.20
CA ILE A 119 2.63 -11.69 -4.20
C ILE A 119 3.84 -11.48 -5.10
N ARG A 120 4.72 -12.49 -5.16
CA ARG A 120 5.83 -12.55 -6.10
C ARG A 120 5.67 -13.78 -6.97
N THR A 121 5.74 -13.61 -8.29
CA THR A 121 5.58 -14.74 -9.22
C THR A 121 6.82 -15.01 -10.04
N GLY A 122 6.89 -16.24 -10.53
CA GLY A 122 7.84 -16.69 -11.54
C GLY A 122 7.37 -16.31 -12.95
N VAL A 123 7.41 -17.25 -13.88
CA VAL A 123 6.99 -17.01 -15.26
C VAL A 123 5.54 -17.43 -15.51
N ASN A 124 4.87 -16.78 -16.46
CA ASN A 124 3.57 -17.17 -17.03
C ASN A 124 2.46 -17.39 -15.98
N SER A 125 2.38 -16.51 -14.97
CA SER A 125 1.39 -16.60 -13.90
C SER A 125 0.16 -15.74 -14.19
N THR A 126 -1.03 -16.24 -13.85
CA THR A 126 -2.23 -15.42 -13.72
C THR A 126 -2.49 -15.14 -12.24
N VAL A 127 -2.69 -13.88 -11.87
CA VAL A 127 -2.95 -13.50 -10.49
C VAL A 127 -4.23 -12.66 -10.40
N ILE A 128 -5.14 -13.06 -9.52
CA ILE A 128 -6.40 -12.36 -9.28
C ILE A 128 -6.45 -11.93 -7.82
N VAL A 129 -6.50 -10.63 -7.56
CA VAL A 129 -6.64 -10.05 -6.23
C VAL A 129 -7.88 -9.20 -6.20
N GLN A 130 -8.90 -9.64 -5.46
CA GLN A 130 -10.18 -8.95 -5.47
C GLN A 130 -10.92 -8.91 -4.14
N ASN A 131 -11.76 -7.89 -3.95
CA ASN A 131 -12.62 -7.78 -2.76
C ASN A 131 -11.84 -7.78 -1.43
N ASN A 132 -10.59 -7.32 -1.43
CA ASN A 132 -9.78 -7.30 -0.21
C ASN A 132 -9.75 -5.90 0.40
N ILE A 133 -9.62 -5.84 1.72
CA ILE A 133 -9.47 -4.58 2.47
C ILE A 133 -8.17 -4.67 3.28
N ALA A 134 -7.36 -3.62 3.30
CA ALA A 134 -6.20 -3.51 4.19
C ALA A 134 -6.23 -2.19 4.97
N ILE A 135 -6.12 -2.30 6.30
CA ILE A 135 -6.12 -1.17 7.22
C ILE A 135 -5.05 -1.24 8.28
N ASN A 136 -4.61 -0.05 8.71
CA ASN A 136 -3.72 0.17 9.86
C ASN A 136 -2.32 -0.42 9.70
N PHE A 137 -1.87 -0.68 8.46
CA PHE A 137 -0.52 -1.20 8.21
C PHE A 137 0.52 -0.09 8.27
N ALA A 138 1.73 -0.41 8.74
CA ALA A 138 2.82 0.56 8.86
C ALA A 138 4.07 0.23 8.00
N PRO A 139 3.95 -0.22 6.73
CA PRO A 139 5.09 -0.60 5.92
C PRO A 139 5.93 0.60 5.49
N THR A 140 7.17 0.29 5.15
CA THR A 140 8.10 1.21 4.47
C THR A 140 7.75 1.35 2.98
N GLU A 141 7.21 0.29 2.39
CA GLU A 141 6.97 0.17 0.95
C GLU A 141 5.47 0.13 0.63
N GLY A 142 4.93 -0.99 0.11
CA GLY A 142 3.52 -1.13 -0.26
C GLY A 142 2.72 -2.02 0.69
N VAL A 143 1.47 -1.64 0.99
CA VAL A 143 0.53 -2.44 1.79
C VAL A 143 0.09 -3.68 1.00
N PHE A 144 -0.39 -3.46 -0.22
CA PHE A 144 -0.50 -4.48 -1.26
C PHE A 144 0.70 -4.37 -2.18
N SER A 145 1.57 -5.38 -2.20
CA SER A 145 2.79 -5.37 -3.01
C SER A 145 2.81 -6.54 -3.99
N PHE A 146 2.81 -6.25 -5.28
CA PHE A 146 2.71 -7.25 -6.35
C PHE A 146 3.92 -7.17 -7.27
N PHE A 147 4.66 -8.27 -7.38
CA PHE A 147 5.88 -8.40 -8.17
C PHE A 147 5.75 -9.54 -9.17
N GLY A 148 5.15 -9.24 -10.31
CA GLY A 148 5.00 -10.17 -11.41
C GLY A 148 6.33 -10.51 -12.05
N GLY A 149 6.54 -11.80 -12.34
CA GLY A 149 7.67 -12.20 -13.19
C GLY A 149 7.33 -12.14 -14.67
N LYS A 150 8.07 -12.91 -15.47
CA LYS A 150 8.00 -12.88 -16.93
C LYS A 150 6.57 -13.18 -17.42
N SER A 151 6.02 -12.29 -18.24
CA SER A 151 4.67 -12.43 -18.84
C SER A 151 3.57 -12.73 -17.81
N ALA A 152 3.71 -12.24 -16.58
CA ALA A 152 2.66 -12.38 -15.58
C ALA A 152 1.48 -11.45 -15.90
N ASP A 153 0.27 -11.94 -15.66
CA ASP A 153 -0.98 -11.21 -15.87
C ASP A 153 -1.72 -11.04 -14.54
N PHE A 154 -1.83 -9.81 -14.07
CA PHE A 154 -2.47 -9.45 -12.82
C PHE A 154 -3.80 -8.73 -13.07
N THR A 155 -4.86 -9.23 -12.45
CA THR A 155 -6.12 -8.51 -12.27
C THR A 155 -6.28 -8.13 -10.81
N ILE A 156 -6.23 -6.84 -10.52
CA ILE A 156 -6.35 -6.27 -9.18
C ILE A 156 -7.59 -5.41 -9.17
N ARG A 157 -8.67 -5.90 -8.57
CA ARG A 157 -9.94 -5.19 -8.65
C ARG A 157 -10.73 -5.16 -7.37
N ASN A 158 -11.47 -4.09 -7.15
CA ASN A 158 -12.40 -4.03 -6.03
C ASN A 158 -11.73 -4.16 -4.64
N ASN A 159 -10.52 -3.61 -4.47
CA ASN A 159 -9.78 -3.65 -3.21
C ASN A 159 -9.71 -2.26 -2.55
N VAL A 160 -9.57 -2.22 -1.23
CA VAL A 160 -9.42 -0.99 -0.44
C VAL A 160 -8.12 -1.04 0.36
N ALA A 161 -7.26 -0.02 0.20
CA ALA A 161 -6.15 0.26 1.10
C ALA A 161 -6.43 1.59 1.81
N ALA A 162 -6.66 1.56 3.12
CA ALA A 162 -7.00 2.77 3.88
C ALA A 162 -6.21 2.89 5.18
N ASN A 163 -5.79 4.11 5.54
CA ASN A 163 -5.08 4.41 6.78
C ASN A 163 -3.85 3.51 6.99
N ASN A 164 -2.85 3.67 6.14
CA ASN A 164 -1.60 2.93 6.20
C ASN A 164 -0.42 3.89 6.13
N THR A 165 0.78 3.47 6.53
CA THR A 165 2.00 4.13 6.03
C THR A 165 2.48 3.46 4.74
N GLY A 166 3.41 4.09 4.02
CA GLY A 166 3.87 3.54 2.75
C GLY A 166 2.85 3.83 1.63
N SER A 167 2.93 3.09 0.54
CA SER A 167 1.95 3.17 -0.55
C SER A 167 0.80 2.19 -0.32
N GLY A 168 -0.44 2.56 -0.63
CA GLY A 168 -1.54 1.61 -0.53
C GLY A 168 -1.35 0.41 -1.46
N PHE A 169 -0.89 0.68 -2.69
CA PHE A 169 -0.52 -0.34 -3.67
C PHE A 169 0.89 -0.12 -4.20
N ARG A 170 1.63 -1.20 -4.47
CA ARG A 170 2.89 -1.19 -5.19
C ARG A 170 2.87 -2.25 -6.28
N LEU A 171 3.00 -1.82 -7.53
CA LEU A 171 3.05 -2.67 -8.71
C LEU A 171 4.46 -2.66 -9.26
N GLY A 172 5.12 -3.81 -9.21
CA GLY A 172 6.51 -3.96 -9.59
C GLY A 172 6.79 -5.17 -10.46
N THR A 173 8.06 -5.47 -10.69
CA THR A 173 8.47 -6.67 -11.42
C THR A 173 9.51 -7.46 -10.64
N SER A 174 9.41 -8.78 -10.70
CA SER A 174 10.48 -9.70 -10.25
C SER A 174 11.41 -10.12 -11.40
N PHE A 175 11.15 -9.61 -12.61
CA PHE A 175 11.80 -9.99 -13.85
C PHE A 175 12.51 -8.82 -14.54
N THR A 176 13.69 -9.11 -15.10
CA THR A 176 14.44 -8.21 -15.96
C THR A 176 14.42 -8.74 -17.39
N GLY A 177 13.80 -8.01 -18.31
CA GLY A 177 13.67 -8.38 -19.73
C GLY A 177 12.54 -7.60 -20.41
N THR A 178 12.17 -7.99 -21.62
CA THR A 178 11.14 -7.31 -22.43
C THR A 178 9.73 -7.87 -22.22
N GLU A 179 9.62 -9.12 -21.79
CA GLU A 179 8.36 -9.79 -21.46
C GLU A 179 7.92 -9.45 -20.04
N ILE A 180 7.63 -8.16 -19.84
CA ILE A 180 7.29 -7.56 -18.56
C ILE A 180 5.87 -7.93 -18.10
N PRO A 181 5.57 -7.89 -16.78
CA PRO A 181 4.23 -8.14 -16.27
C PRO A 181 3.21 -7.08 -16.69
N PHE A 182 1.97 -7.52 -16.85
CA PHE A 182 0.81 -6.66 -17.07
C PHE A 182 -0.08 -6.60 -15.82
N TYR A 183 -0.57 -5.40 -15.52
CA TYR A 183 -1.49 -5.12 -14.43
C TYR A 183 -2.74 -4.42 -14.96
N LYS A 184 -3.88 -5.06 -14.78
CA LYS A 184 -5.20 -4.48 -14.89
C LYS A 184 -5.72 -4.12 -13.51
N PHE A 185 -5.83 -2.83 -13.22
CA PHE A 185 -6.14 -2.29 -11.90
C PHE A 185 -7.47 -1.52 -11.95
N GLU A 186 -8.54 -2.10 -11.41
CA GLU A 186 -9.91 -1.60 -11.63
C GLU A 186 -10.68 -1.44 -10.34
N ASN A 187 -11.43 -0.35 -10.19
CA ASN A 187 -12.38 -0.21 -9.07
C ASN A 187 -11.71 -0.34 -7.69
N ASN A 188 -10.50 0.17 -7.48
CA ASN A 188 -9.86 0.11 -6.17
C ASN A 188 -9.90 1.48 -5.48
N ILE A 189 -9.80 1.47 -4.15
CA ILE A 189 -9.69 2.69 -3.33
C ILE A 189 -8.37 2.66 -2.57
N SER A 190 -7.60 3.75 -2.67
CA SER A 190 -6.38 3.95 -1.88
C SER A 190 -6.38 5.34 -1.26
N VAL A 191 -6.61 5.40 0.05
CA VAL A 191 -6.85 6.68 0.75
C VAL A 191 -6.19 6.74 2.10
N PHE A 192 -5.90 7.96 2.55
CA PHE A 192 -5.30 8.22 3.87
C PHE A 192 -3.96 7.49 4.07
N ASN A 193 -3.19 7.31 2.98
CA ASN A 193 -1.85 6.76 3.09
C ASN A 193 -0.89 7.84 3.58
N GLN A 194 -0.19 7.53 4.67
CA GLN A 194 0.70 8.43 5.39
C GLN A 194 2.16 8.12 5.04
N LYS A 195 3.04 9.12 5.19
CA LYS A 195 4.48 8.88 5.05
C LYS A 195 4.94 7.84 6.09
N HIS A 196 6.12 7.27 5.90
CA HIS A 196 6.65 6.31 6.87
C HIS A 196 6.78 6.91 8.28
N THR A 197 7.22 8.15 8.39
CA THR A 197 7.23 8.94 9.63
C THR A 197 6.75 10.37 9.36
N PRO A 198 6.41 11.17 10.38
CA PRO A 198 6.03 12.58 10.21
C PRO A 198 6.99 13.39 9.33
N PHE A 199 8.29 13.11 9.45
CA PHE A 199 9.38 13.75 8.71
C PHE A 199 9.93 12.92 7.54
N GLY A 200 9.37 11.72 7.29
CA GLY A 200 9.83 10.83 6.23
C GLY A 200 9.63 11.46 4.85
N SER A 201 10.49 11.09 3.90
CA SER A 201 10.42 11.53 2.49
C SER A 201 9.86 10.45 1.55
N PHE A 202 9.42 9.32 2.09
CA PHE A 202 8.93 8.17 1.33
C PHE A 202 7.64 7.60 1.96
N GLY A 203 6.92 6.82 1.16
CA GLY A 203 5.57 6.35 1.50
C GLY A 203 4.52 7.44 1.33
N GLY A 204 3.29 7.19 1.76
CA GLY A 204 2.20 8.14 1.69
C GLY A 204 1.61 8.33 0.30
N SER A 205 1.73 7.35 -0.59
CA SER A 205 1.15 7.42 -1.94
C SER A 205 -0.05 6.49 -2.10
N GLY A 206 -1.00 6.83 -2.96
CA GLY A 206 -2.13 5.94 -3.28
C GLY A 206 -1.65 4.66 -3.95
N ILE A 207 -0.85 4.80 -5.01
CA ILE A 207 -0.22 3.69 -5.74
C ILE A 207 1.20 4.07 -6.16
N MET A 208 2.13 3.11 -6.10
CA MET A 208 3.49 3.21 -6.61
C MET A 208 3.70 2.24 -7.77
N LEU A 209 4.24 2.75 -8.88
CA LEU A 209 4.48 2.00 -10.10
C LEU A 209 6.00 1.88 -10.34
N GLU A 210 6.50 0.67 -10.55
CA GLU A 210 7.90 0.46 -10.92
C GLU A 210 8.10 0.42 -12.43
N SER A 211 9.32 0.74 -12.88
CA SER A 211 9.71 0.51 -14.28
C SER A 211 9.53 -0.96 -14.67
N SER A 212 9.47 -1.19 -15.99
CA SER A 212 9.30 -2.54 -16.54
C SER A 212 8.00 -3.21 -16.07
N THR A 213 6.92 -2.43 -16.04
CA THR A 213 5.55 -2.89 -15.87
C THR A 213 4.68 -2.27 -16.97
N ARG A 214 3.60 -2.95 -17.34
CA ARG A 214 2.51 -2.37 -18.15
C ARG A 214 1.28 -2.27 -17.26
N VAL A 215 0.69 -1.08 -17.16
CA VAL A 215 -0.36 -0.82 -16.16
C VAL A 215 -1.52 -0.06 -16.79
N GLU A 216 -2.71 -0.61 -16.62
CA GLU A 216 -4.00 0.01 -16.91
C GLU A 216 -4.73 0.24 -15.58
N ILE A 217 -5.10 1.49 -15.30
CA ILE A 217 -5.77 1.90 -14.07
C ILE A 217 -7.12 2.51 -14.44
N SER A 218 -8.21 1.92 -13.93
CA SER A 218 -9.55 2.47 -14.14
C SER A 218 -10.45 2.48 -12.93
N ASN A 219 -11.41 3.41 -12.94
CA ASN A 219 -12.50 3.50 -11.95
C ASN A 219 -12.01 3.53 -10.50
N SER A 220 -10.77 3.95 -10.26
CA SER A 220 -10.11 3.87 -8.96
C SER A 220 -10.03 5.24 -8.30
N ILE A 221 -9.91 5.26 -6.96
CA ILE A 221 -9.84 6.48 -6.16
C ILE A 221 -8.49 6.55 -5.46
N PHE A 222 -7.77 7.65 -5.68
CA PHE A 222 -6.50 7.96 -5.02
C PHE A 222 -6.57 9.35 -4.38
N SER A 223 -6.91 9.39 -3.09
CA SER A 223 -7.19 10.65 -2.41
C SER A 223 -6.70 10.72 -0.97
N TYR A 224 -6.51 11.95 -0.49
CA TYR A 224 -6.12 12.23 0.89
C TYR A 224 -4.80 11.55 1.30
N ASN A 225 -3.86 11.37 0.38
CA ASN A 225 -2.56 10.78 0.67
C ASN A 225 -1.53 11.87 1.02
N ASP A 226 -0.57 11.57 1.89
CA ASP A 226 0.44 12.56 2.33
C ASP A 226 1.41 12.97 1.20
N ASN A 227 1.62 12.11 0.21
CA ASN A 227 2.46 12.38 -0.95
C ASN A 227 1.61 12.44 -2.21
N PHE A 228 1.47 11.32 -2.92
CA PHE A 228 0.97 11.31 -4.29
C PHE A 228 -0.30 10.48 -4.44
N GLY A 229 -1.19 10.85 -5.33
CA GLY A 229 -2.25 9.94 -5.78
C GLY A 229 -1.60 8.74 -6.49
N ILE A 230 -0.81 9.04 -7.52
CA ILE A 230 -0.05 8.07 -8.31
C ILE A 230 1.44 8.45 -8.29
N ASP A 231 2.28 7.54 -7.78
CA ASP A 231 3.75 7.66 -7.76
C ASP A 231 4.35 6.83 -8.91
N ASN A 232 4.70 7.52 -10.00
CA ASN A 232 5.44 6.98 -11.13
C ASN A 232 6.90 7.47 -11.15
N SER A 233 7.50 7.71 -9.98
CA SER A 233 8.92 8.12 -9.87
C SER A 233 9.90 7.12 -10.48
N LYS A 234 9.49 5.86 -10.64
CA LYS A 234 10.30 4.79 -11.23
C LYS A 234 10.08 4.59 -12.72
N ARG A 235 9.25 5.38 -13.38
CA ARG A 235 9.08 5.40 -14.85
C ARG A 235 8.50 4.10 -15.42
N SER A 236 7.32 3.71 -14.96
CA SER A 236 6.45 2.82 -15.72
C SER A 236 5.96 3.58 -16.95
N ASN A 237 6.17 3.02 -18.13
CA ASN A 237 5.89 3.67 -19.41
C ASN A 237 4.53 3.23 -19.97
N ASN A 238 3.95 4.06 -20.83
CA ASN A 238 2.69 3.81 -21.52
C ASN A 238 1.54 3.50 -20.56
N LEU A 239 1.44 4.29 -19.49
CA LEU A 239 0.35 4.16 -18.52
C LEU A 239 -0.97 4.54 -19.18
N ILE A 240 -2.02 3.79 -18.86
CA ILE A 240 -3.38 4.11 -19.26
C ILE A 240 -4.17 4.42 -17.99
N LEU A 241 -4.67 5.64 -17.88
CA LEU A 241 -5.50 6.11 -16.77
C LEU A 241 -6.88 6.43 -17.32
N TYR A 242 -7.89 5.67 -16.92
CA TYR A 242 -9.25 5.83 -17.41
C TYR A 242 -10.26 6.01 -16.27
N SER A 243 -11.01 7.12 -16.25
CA SER A 243 -12.10 7.29 -15.28
C SER A 243 -11.66 7.10 -13.83
N ASN A 244 -10.57 7.73 -13.38
CA ASN A 244 -10.14 7.68 -11.98
C ASN A 244 -10.45 8.98 -11.25
N VAL A 245 -10.59 8.91 -9.93
CA VAL A 245 -10.59 10.07 -9.05
C VAL A 245 -9.19 10.24 -8.48
N ILE A 246 -8.55 11.37 -8.76
CA ILE A 246 -7.23 11.72 -8.21
C ILE A 246 -7.36 13.13 -7.63
N ALA A 247 -7.44 13.21 -6.31
CA ALA A 247 -7.87 14.44 -5.66
C ALA A 247 -7.33 14.56 -4.23
N ALA A 248 -7.12 15.79 -3.77
CA ALA A 248 -6.79 16.11 -2.38
C ALA A 248 -5.56 15.36 -1.82
N ASN A 249 -4.56 15.08 -2.66
CA ASN A 249 -3.27 14.56 -2.23
C ASN A 249 -2.37 15.73 -1.78
N ALA A 250 -1.63 15.58 -0.68
CA ALA A 250 -1.01 16.72 -0.02
C ALA A 250 0.22 17.28 -0.77
N ASN A 251 0.94 16.46 -1.53
CA ASN A 251 2.15 16.89 -2.23
C ASN A 251 1.88 17.12 -3.74
N ALA A 252 1.28 16.13 -4.41
CA ALA A 252 0.86 16.23 -5.80
C ALA A 252 -0.15 15.13 -6.13
N ASP A 253 -0.88 15.23 -7.23
CA ASP A 253 -1.79 14.16 -7.67
C ASP A 253 -1.03 13.07 -8.45
N TYR A 254 0.01 13.48 -9.17
CA TYR A 254 0.90 12.59 -9.91
C TYR A 254 2.37 13.00 -9.73
N MET A 255 3.22 12.01 -9.58
CA MET A 255 4.67 12.15 -9.58
C MET A 255 5.25 11.38 -10.76
N GLU A 256 6.00 12.06 -11.61
CA GLU A 256 6.70 11.46 -12.72
C GLU A 256 8.20 11.72 -12.61
N PHE A 257 8.96 10.65 -12.37
CA PHE A 257 10.39 10.75 -12.02
C PHE A 257 10.66 11.70 -10.84
N ASP A 258 10.98 12.97 -11.10
CA ASP A 258 11.18 14.05 -10.12
C ASP A 258 10.21 15.24 -10.29
N ILE A 259 9.29 15.16 -11.24
CA ILE A 259 8.29 16.17 -11.56
C ILE A 259 7.00 15.87 -10.80
N LYS A 260 6.54 16.86 -10.03
CA LYS A 260 5.28 16.84 -9.31
C LYS A 260 4.22 17.58 -10.10
N MET A 261 3.07 16.96 -10.33
CA MET A 261 1.98 17.52 -11.12
C MET A 261 0.69 17.53 -10.30
N GLY A 262 -0.04 18.65 -10.38
CA GLY A 262 -1.44 18.67 -9.99
C GLY A 262 -2.29 17.92 -11.01
N PHE A 263 -3.55 17.63 -10.66
CA PHE A 263 -4.48 16.97 -11.57
C PHE A 263 -4.58 17.67 -12.94
N ASP A 264 -4.70 19.01 -12.96
CA ASP A 264 -4.87 19.79 -14.21
C ASP A 264 -3.65 19.72 -15.15
N ASP A 265 -2.45 19.40 -14.64
CA ASP A 265 -1.23 19.35 -15.44
C ASP A 265 -0.99 17.95 -16.06
N LEU A 266 -1.79 16.94 -15.68
CA LEU A 266 -1.60 15.54 -16.08
C LEU A 266 -1.64 15.32 -17.59
N GLU A 267 -2.60 15.95 -18.28
CA GLU A 267 -2.82 15.73 -19.72
C GLU A 267 -1.71 16.38 -20.57
N ASP A 268 -1.14 17.48 -20.10
CA ASP A 268 -0.20 18.30 -20.87
C ASP A 268 1.28 17.97 -20.56
N GLU A 269 1.61 17.63 -19.31
CA GLU A 269 3.00 17.53 -18.84
C GLU A 269 3.49 16.09 -18.62
N ALA A 270 2.60 15.09 -18.52
CA ALA A 270 3.00 13.72 -18.24
C ALA A 270 3.53 13.00 -19.49
N GLU A 271 4.82 12.60 -19.48
CA GLU A 271 5.47 11.94 -20.61
C GLU A 271 5.23 10.43 -20.64
N PHE A 272 4.99 9.79 -19.49
CA PHE A 272 4.82 8.33 -19.41
C PHE A 272 3.37 7.87 -19.43
N ILE A 273 2.42 8.79 -19.45
CA ILE A 273 1.01 8.50 -19.67
C ILE A 273 0.76 8.43 -21.18
N TYR A 274 0.29 7.29 -21.64
CA TYR A 274 -0.14 7.11 -23.03
C TYR A 274 -1.55 7.64 -23.26
N ASP A 275 -2.44 7.43 -22.29
CA ASP A 275 -3.84 7.82 -22.36
C ASP A 275 -4.40 8.15 -20.96
N ALA A 276 -5.19 9.22 -20.87
CA ALA A 276 -5.64 9.84 -19.61
C ALA A 276 -7.13 10.26 -19.62
N MET A 277 -7.99 9.52 -20.31
CA MET A 277 -9.39 9.92 -20.51
C MET A 277 -10.27 9.84 -19.24
N ASP A 278 -11.21 10.79 -19.13
CA ASP A 278 -12.32 10.80 -18.17
C ASP A 278 -11.92 10.76 -16.68
N ASN A 279 -10.64 10.98 -16.35
CA ASN A 279 -10.21 11.17 -14.97
C ASN A 279 -10.78 12.48 -14.41
N VAL A 280 -10.97 12.56 -13.09
CA VAL A 280 -11.59 13.71 -12.42
C VAL A 280 -10.89 14.06 -11.10
N ASP A 281 -10.82 15.35 -10.80
CA ASP A 281 -10.62 15.86 -9.45
C ASP A 281 -12.00 15.99 -8.77
N LEU A 282 -12.39 14.95 -8.03
CA LEU A 282 -13.66 14.89 -7.31
C LEU A 282 -13.42 14.82 -5.79
N SER A 283 -14.03 15.74 -5.06
CA SER A 283 -14.03 15.69 -3.59
C SER A 283 -15.01 14.61 -3.11
N ILE A 284 -14.46 13.56 -2.47
CA ILE A 284 -15.25 12.43 -1.96
C ILE A 284 -15.46 12.56 -0.45
N PRO A 285 -16.70 12.74 0.02
CA PRO A 285 -17.00 12.79 1.45
C PRO A 285 -17.11 11.37 2.01
N PHE A 286 -15.97 10.78 2.39
CA PHE A 286 -15.96 9.49 3.06
C PHE A 286 -16.71 9.54 4.40
N ASP A 287 -17.60 8.56 4.65
CA ASP A 287 -18.35 8.44 5.91
C ASP A 287 -17.49 7.80 7.00
N ILE A 288 -16.59 8.62 7.56
CA ILE A 288 -15.66 8.25 8.63
C ILE A 288 -16.08 8.87 9.97
N SER A 289 -15.76 8.18 11.06
CA SER A 289 -16.00 8.72 12.41
C SER A 289 -15.33 10.08 12.63
N ALA A 290 -16.08 11.02 13.23
CA ALA A 290 -15.58 12.36 13.53
C ALA A 290 -14.34 12.36 14.44
N GLN A 291 -14.25 11.36 15.34
CA GLN A 291 -13.07 11.17 16.18
C GLN A 291 -11.83 10.88 15.34
N TRP A 292 -11.90 9.90 14.44
CA TRP A 292 -10.76 9.56 13.60
C TRP A 292 -10.40 10.71 12.64
N GLY A 293 -11.39 11.36 12.04
CA GLY A 293 -11.17 12.55 11.20
C GLY A 293 -10.49 13.70 11.95
N THR A 294 -10.83 13.91 13.22
CA THR A 294 -10.14 14.89 14.09
C THR A 294 -8.68 14.52 14.26
N TYR A 295 -8.36 13.26 14.59
CA TYR A 295 -6.96 12.83 14.69
C TYR A 295 -6.21 13.01 13.37
N TYR A 296 -6.76 12.48 12.28
CA TYR A 296 -6.12 12.52 10.96
C TYR A 296 -5.80 13.94 10.50
N SER A 297 -6.75 14.87 10.65
CA SER A 297 -6.59 16.28 10.27
C SER A 297 -5.66 17.08 11.18
N SER A 298 -5.45 16.62 12.42
CA SER A 298 -4.54 17.25 13.38
C SER A 298 -3.08 16.78 13.28
N ARG A 299 -2.77 15.89 12.33
CA ARG A 299 -1.38 15.45 12.09
C ARG A 299 -0.51 16.61 11.60
N ASN A 300 0.74 16.62 12.06
CA ASN A 300 1.76 17.54 11.56
C ASN A 300 2.54 16.83 10.45
N VAL A 301 2.16 17.06 9.20
CA VAL A 301 2.90 16.55 8.03
C VAL A 301 4.08 17.49 7.78
N ILE A 302 5.29 17.06 8.16
CA ILE A 302 6.48 17.92 8.13
C ILE A 302 7.11 17.89 6.73
N ASP A 303 7.35 19.05 6.13
CA ASP A 303 8.22 19.15 4.96
C ASP A 303 9.68 19.00 5.40
N ARG A 304 10.29 17.89 5.00
CA ARG A 304 11.67 17.56 5.33
C ARG A 304 12.65 18.58 4.76
N ASN A 305 12.43 19.06 3.53
CA ASN A 305 13.34 20.00 2.89
C ASN A 305 13.36 21.32 3.66
N ALA A 306 12.17 21.81 4.03
CA ALA A 306 12.05 23.00 4.87
C ALA A 306 12.70 22.80 6.24
N ALA A 307 12.44 21.67 6.90
CA ALA A 307 13.00 21.40 8.22
C ALA A 307 14.53 21.25 8.21
N GLU A 308 15.11 20.64 7.17
CA GLU A 308 16.57 20.48 7.02
C GLU A 308 17.30 21.82 6.76
N THR A 309 16.63 22.85 6.22
CA THR A 309 17.25 24.19 6.06
C THR A 309 17.61 24.86 7.38
N GLU A 310 16.99 24.44 8.48
CA GLU A 310 17.24 24.97 9.82
C GLU A 310 18.33 24.19 10.57
N VAL A 311 18.75 23.04 10.05
CA VAL A 311 19.74 22.17 10.70
C VAL A 311 21.13 22.78 10.61
N ARG A 312 21.76 22.94 11.78
CA ARG A 312 23.12 23.48 11.88
C ARG A 312 24.14 22.37 11.97
N VAL A 313 25.32 22.60 11.39
CA VAL A 313 26.47 21.71 11.57
C VAL A 313 26.87 21.73 13.05
N ILE A 314 27.06 20.54 13.65
CA ILE A 314 27.45 20.46 15.05
C ILE A 314 28.85 21.05 15.20
N ASN A 315 28.97 22.15 15.96
CA ASN A 315 30.27 22.73 16.25
C ASN A 315 31.03 21.83 17.23
N SER A 316 31.98 21.05 16.72
CA SER A 316 32.69 20.03 17.49
C SER A 316 34.02 19.66 16.84
N TRP A 317 34.98 19.23 17.68
CA TRP A 317 36.30 18.79 17.24
C TRP A 317 36.26 17.71 16.15
N TYR A 318 35.32 16.77 16.22
CA TYR A 318 35.23 15.70 15.22
C TYR A 318 34.76 16.23 13.85
N ASN A 319 33.94 17.29 13.81
CA ASN A 319 33.55 17.92 12.56
C ASN A 319 34.66 18.80 11.99
N ASP A 320 35.49 19.42 12.83
CA ASP A 320 36.71 20.11 12.39
C ASP A 320 37.68 19.12 11.73
N VAL A 321 37.85 17.94 12.33
CA VAL A 321 38.67 16.85 11.77
C VAL A 321 38.09 16.35 10.44
N ARG A 322 36.78 16.11 10.36
CA ARG A 322 36.11 15.70 9.11
C ARG A 322 36.30 16.72 7.99
N ALA A 323 36.15 18.01 8.30
CA ALA A 323 36.35 19.09 7.34
C ALA A 323 37.81 19.14 6.82
N MET A 324 38.81 18.91 7.68
CA MET A 324 40.22 18.83 7.27
C MET A 324 40.50 17.68 6.29
N PHE A 325 39.77 16.56 6.43
CA PHE A 325 39.92 15.39 5.55
C PHE A 325 38.95 15.39 4.35
N GLY A 326 38.16 16.46 4.16
CA GLY A 326 37.16 16.54 3.09
C GLY A 326 36.00 15.55 3.27
N TRP A 327 35.75 15.10 4.50
CA TRP A 327 34.64 14.22 4.83
C TRP A 327 33.39 15.03 5.17
N ASN A 328 32.21 14.43 4.95
CA ASN A 328 30.94 15.05 5.32
C ASN A 328 30.91 15.32 6.83
N THR A 329 30.58 16.55 7.21
CA THR A 329 30.33 16.95 8.60
C THR A 329 28.98 16.39 9.07
N LEU A 330 28.87 16.15 10.37
CA LEU A 330 27.63 15.73 11.00
C LEU A 330 26.81 16.96 11.41
N ALA A 331 25.50 16.88 11.25
CA ALA A 331 24.57 17.95 11.57
C ALA A 331 23.77 17.60 12.84
N GLU A 332 23.14 18.61 13.48
CA GLU A 332 22.26 18.37 14.62
C GLU A 332 21.09 17.46 14.23
N ASP A 333 20.59 16.64 15.17
CA ASP A 333 19.41 15.82 14.93
C ASP A 333 18.18 16.73 14.78
N LEU A 334 17.38 16.49 13.74
CA LEU A 334 16.13 17.19 13.52
C LEU A 334 15.07 16.67 14.50
N ASN A 335 14.84 17.39 15.61
CA ASN A 335 13.88 17.00 16.64
C ASN A 335 12.45 17.48 16.33
N VAL A 336 11.90 17.07 15.19
CA VAL A 336 10.53 17.39 14.78
C VAL A 336 9.74 16.09 14.62
N ASP A 337 8.60 16.00 15.31
CA ASP A 337 7.74 14.82 15.33
C ASP A 337 6.26 15.23 15.30
N SER A 338 5.35 14.27 15.13
CA SER A 338 3.91 14.49 15.25
C SER A 338 3.32 13.67 16.40
N PRO A 339 2.54 14.28 17.32
CA PRO A 339 1.92 13.55 18.42
C PRO A 339 0.82 12.57 17.96
N ILE A 340 0.45 12.62 16.67
CA ILE A 340 -0.54 11.75 16.05
C ILE A 340 0.10 11.23 14.77
N TRP A 341 0.22 9.91 14.66
CA TRP A 341 0.74 9.27 13.45
C TRP A 341 0.16 7.87 13.31
N LEU A 342 -0.46 7.61 12.16
CA LEU A 342 -1.26 6.41 11.92
C LEU A 342 -2.27 6.12 13.04
N PRO A 343 -3.18 7.05 13.37
CA PRO A 343 -4.25 6.80 14.35
C PRO A 343 -5.09 5.61 13.87
N ARG A 344 -5.48 4.71 14.78
CA ARG A 344 -6.20 3.50 14.40
C ARG A 344 -7.54 3.82 13.75
N LEU A 345 -7.72 3.38 12.51
CA LEU A 345 -9.01 3.40 11.81
C LEU A 345 -9.79 2.14 12.19
N SER A 346 -11.07 2.31 12.50
CA SER A 346 -11.92 1.16 12.86
C SER A 346 -12.30 0.35 11.62
N LEU A 347 -12.63 -0.93 11.83
CA LEU A 347 -13.18 -1.78 10.77
C LEU A 347 -14.47 -1.19 10.18
N ASN A 348 -15.32 -0.60 11.02
CA ASN A 348 -16.57 0.01 10.55
C ASN A 348 -16.30 1.21 9.64
N ASP A 349 -15.36 2.08 10.00
CA ASP A 349 -15.02 3.25 9.18
C ASP A 349 -14.49 2.81 7.80
N VAL A 350 -13.65 1.78 7.70
CA VAL A 350 -13.19 1.33 6.38
C VAL A 350 -14.30 0.66 5.55
N LEU A 351 -15.23 -0.04 6.19
CA LEU A 351 -16.39 -0.59 5.48
C LEU A 351 -17.31 0.51 4.94
N ASN A 352 -17.36 1.66 5.61
CA ASN A 352 -18.03 2.86 5.10
C ASN A 352 -17.26 3.53 3.96
N ILE A 353 -15.92 3.51 3.99
CA ILE A 353 -15.08 3.94 2.86
C ILE A 353 -15.30 3.02 1.65
N ALA A 354 -15.48 1.72 1.87
CA ALA A 354 -15.70 0.72 0.83
C ALA A 354 -17.09 0.88 0.18
N GLY A 355 -17.15 1.75 -0.83
CA GLY A 355 -18.35 1.99 -1.64
C GLY A 355 -18.05 2.51 -3.05
N LEU A 356 -19.12 2.61 -3.82
CA LEU A 356 -19.14 3.20 -5.16
C LEU A 356 -19.56 4.66 -5.02
N TYR A 357 -18.75 5.57 -5.54
CA TYR A 357 -18.93 7.01 -5.46
C TYR A 357 -19.27 7.56 -6.84
N ASP A 358 -20.20 8.52 -6.87
CA ASP A 358 -20.74 9.11 -8.10
C ASP A 358 -21.21 8.05 -9.12
N GLU A 359 -21.71 6.91 -8.61
CA GLU A 359 -22.17 5.76 -9.39
C GLU A 359 -21.11 5.12 -10.32
N GLN A 360 -19.83 5.53 -10.23
CA GLN A 360 -18.78 5.16 -11.19
C GLN A 360 -17.46 4.75 -10.56
N TYR A 361 -17.05 5.38 -9.45
CA TYR A 361 -15.68 5.29 -8.94
C TYR A 361 -15.59 4.49 -7.64
N GLY A 362 -14.49 3.75 -7.47
CA GLY A 362 -14.23 2.96 -6.28
C GLY A 362 -14.82 1.56 -6.37
N VAL A 363 -15.25 1.02 -5.22
CA VAL A 363 -15.54 -0.41 -5.05
C VAL A 363 -17.03 -0.71 -5.10
N HIS A 364 -17.39 -1.81 -5.75
CA HIS A 364 -18.72 -2.42 -5.65
C HIS A 364 -18.77 -3.32 -4.44
N ARG A 365 -19.74 -3.14 -3.53
CA ARG A 365 -19.90 -4.03 -2.39
C ARG A 365 -20.21 -5.46 -2.86
N PRO A 366 -19.34 -6.45 -2.60
CA PRO A 366 -19.59 -7.82 -3.01
C PRO A 366 -20.77 -8.39 -2.23
N GLY A 367 -21.59 -9.24 -2.87
CA GLY A 367 -22.73 -9.90 -2.22
C GLY A 367 -24.05 -9.12 -2.22
N VAL A 368 -24.07 -7.89 -2.74
CA VAL A 368 -25.31 -7.11 -2.94
C VAL A 368 -25.99 -7.43 -4.28
N GLU A 369 -25.26 -8.04 -5.22
CA GLU A 369 -25.83 -8.64 -6.43
C GLU A 369 -25.88 -10.16 -6.28
N ALA A 370 -27.10 -10.71 -6.38
CA ALA A 370 -27.33 -12.14 -6.39
C ALA A 370 -26.63 -12.78 -7.61
N PHE A 371 -25.99 -13.94 -7.37
CA PHE A 371 -25.44 -14.81 -8.42
C PHE A 371 -26.46 -15.15 -9.51
#